data_AF-A0A3R7VTC5-F1
#
_entry.id   AF-A0A3R7VTC5-F1
#
_cell.length_a   1.000
_cell.length_b   1.000
_cell.length_c   1.000
_cell.angle_alpha   90.00
_cell.angle_beta   90.00
_cell.angle_gamma   90.00
#
_symmetry.space_group_name_H-M   'P 1'
#
loop_
_entity.id
_entity.type
_entity.pdbx_description
1 polymer ?
#
loop_
_entity_poly.entity_id
_entity_poly.type
_entity_poly.pdbx_seq_one_letter_code
_entity_poly.pdbx_strand_id
1 'polypeptide(L)'
;HTRDFIISVFIGSYSKATIELQSLDFGSKVAALFAHNGKIVSRNLIDREIKNLQENKRGKNQIKFVSQKVKSKFFGRGIIGSKKNLGYAIIPTIITETPISTVGLGDTVTAATFLHFLENV
;
A
#
# COMPACT_ATOMS: atom_id res chain seq x y z
N HIS A 1 6.42 -4.46 -5.36
CA HIS A 1 5.18 -3.72 -5.72
C HIS A 1 4.78 -4.08 -7.14
N THR A 2 3.48 -4.04 -7.47
CA THR A 2 2.98 -4.21 -8.85
C THR A 2 2.07 -3.05 -9.21
N ARG A 3 1.55 -3.01 -10.45
CA ARG A 3 0.54 -2.02 -10.84
C ARG A 3 -0.74 -2.11 -10.02
N ASP A 4 -1.20 -3.33 -9.70
CA ASP A 4 -2.54 -3.55 -9.16
C ASP A 4 -2.57 -3.71 -7.64
N PHE A 5 -1.52 -4.26 -7.05
CA PHE A 5 -1.38 -4.40 -5.60
C PHE A 5 0.09 -4.36 -5.16
N ILE A 6 0.29 -4.11 -3.86
CA ILE A 6 1.59 -4.19 -3.21
C ILE A 6 1.52 -5.27 -2.14
N ILE A 7 2.56 -6.10 -2.06
CA ILE A 7 2.73 -7.14 -1.05
C ILE A 7 4.00 -6.87 -0.25
N SER A 8 3.90 -6.97 1.07
CA SER A 8 5.02 -7.11 1.99
C SER A 8 4.99 -8.51 2.60
N VAL A 9 6.15 -9.17 2.63
CA VAL A 9 6.36 -10.45 3.32
C VAL A 9 7.54 -10.28 4.25
N PHE A 10 7.36 -10.67 5.50
CA PHE A 10 8.32 -10.37 6.57
C PHE A 10 8.36 -11.50 7.59
N ILE A 11 9.44 -11.58 8.37
CA ILE A 11 9.54 -12.51 9.48
C ILE A 11 8.74 -11.92 10.65
N GLY A 12 7.82 -12.71 11.21
CA GLY A 12 6.88 -12.25 12.24
C GLY A 12 7.52 -11.83 13.56
N SER A 13 8.80 -12.14 13.78
CA SER A 13 9.57 -11.63 14.93
C SER A 13 10.08 -10.21 14.74
N TYR A 14 10.14 -9.69 13.50
CA TYR A 14 10.64 -8.33 13.22
C TYR A 14 9.52 -7.29 13.05
N SER A 15 8.30 -7.71 12.74
CA SER A 15 7.22 -6.78 12.40
C SER A 15 5.84 -7.41 12.59
N LYS A 16 4.81 -6.57 12.64
CA LYS A 16 3.39 -6.97 12.71
C LYS A 16 2.71 -6.65 11.39
N ALA A 17 1.86 -7.57 10.93
CA ALA A 17 1.14 -7.41 9.66
C ALA A 17 0.28 -6.13 9.59
N THR A 18 -0.20 -5.63 10.73
CA THR A 18 -0.93 -4.36 10.81
C THR A 18 -0.04 -3.15 10.53
N ILE A 19 1.18 -3.13 11.10
CA ILE A 19 2.17 -2.07 10.87
C ILE A 19 2.56 -2.07 9.39
N GLU A 20 2.87 -3.25 8.86
CA GLU A 20 3.21 -3.44 7.45
C GLU A 20 2.11 -2.93 6.53
N LEU A 21 0.85 -3.28 6.80
CA LEU A 21 -0.27 -2.82 5.98
C LEU A 21 -0.46 -1.30 6.07
N GLN A 22 -0.31 -0.70 7.25
CA GLN A 22 -0.40 0.75 7.41
C GLN A 22 0.71 1.47 6.65
N SER A 23 1.94 0.94 6.69
CA SER A 23 3.07 1.45 5.94
C SER A 23 2.88 1.32 4.43
N LEU A 24 2.36 0.18 3.96
CA LEU A 24 1.98 0.00 2.55
C LEU A 24 0.88 0.97 2.12
N ASP A 25 -0.11 1.24 2.99
CA ASP A 25 -1.17 2.22 2.72
C ASP A 25 -0.59 3.62 2.57
N PHE A 26 0.27 4.03 3.49
CA PHE A 26 0.96 5.31 3.42
C PHE A 26 1.76 5.46 2.12
N GLY A 27 2.61 4.48 1.79
CA GLY A 27 3.40 4.50 0.56
C GLY A 27 2.55 4.52 -0.71
N SER A 28 1.46 3.73 -0.73
CA SER A 28 0.52 3.74 -1.85
C SER A 28 -0.17 5.10 -2.03
N LYS A 29 -0.52 5.78 -0.93
CA LYS A 29 -1.16 7.11 -0.98
C LYS A 29 -0.20 8.18 -1.50
N VAL A 30 1.04 8.19 -0.99
CA VAL A 30 2.07 9.16 -1.41
C VAL A 30 2.36 9.02 -2.91
N ALA A 31 2.52 7.79 -3.41
CA ALA A 31 2.79 7.57 -4.83
C ALA A 31 1.59 7.93 -5.72
N ALA A 32 0.36 7.66 -5.29
CA ALA A 32 -0.83 8.03 -6.04
C ALA A 32 -1.00 9.56 -6.14
N LEU A 33 -0.74 10.28 -5.04
CA LEU A 33 -0.76 11.74 -5.03
C LEU A 33 0.38 12.33 -5.85
N PHE A 34 1.58 11.73 -5.81
CA PHE A 34 2.68 12.15 -6.67
C PHE A 34 2.34 11.94 -8.16
N ALA A 35 1.75 10.81 -8.51
CA ALA A 35 1.28 10.54 -9.86
C ALA A 35 0.22 11.55 -10.31
N HIS A 36 -0.71 11.92 -9.43
CA HIS A 36 -1.81 12.83 -9.74
C HIS A 36 -1.39 14.31 -9.79
N ASN A 37 -0.54 14.75 -8.86
CA ASN A 37 -0.19 16.17 -8.69
C ASN A 37 1.16 16.54 -9.33
N GLY A 38 1.99 15.56 -9.71
CA GLY A 38 3.37 15.77 -10.15
C GLY A 38 4.34 16.21 -9.05
N LYS A 39 3.89 16.29 -7.80
CA LYS A 39 4.70 16.67 -6.62
C LYS A 39 4.26 15.93 -5.36
N ILE A 40 5.21 15.73 -4.44
CA ILE A 40 4.92 15.15 -3.12
C ILE A 40 4.20 16.19 -2.27
N VAL A 41 3.10 15.79 -1.65
CA VAL A 41 2.29 16.64 -0.77
C VAL A 41 2.78 16.55 0.67
N SER A 42 2.52 17.60 1.47
CA SER A 42 2.80 17.57 2.91
C SER A 42 2.02 16.44 3.59
N ARG A 43 2.65 15.79 4.59
CA ARG A 43 2.11 14.61 5.27
C ARG A 43 0.69 14.81 5.81
N ASN A 44 0.43 15.95 6.44
CA ASN A 44 -0.86 16.32 7.00
C ASN A 44 -1.98 16.50 5.96
N LEU A 45 -1.65 16.57 4.67
CA LEU A 45 -2.61 16.75 3.58
C LEU A 45 -2.97 15.45 2.86
N ILE A 46 -2.19 14.38 3.08
CA ILE A 46 -2.33 13.11 2.34
C ILE A 46 -3.76 12.56 2.43
N ASP A 47 -4.30 12.41 3.65
CA ASP A 47 -5.65 11.83 3.83
C ASP A 47 -6.78 12.74 3.32
N ARG A 48 -6.53 14.05 3.20
CA ARG A 48 -7.49 14.99 2.60
C ARG A 48 -7.48 14.86 1.08
N GLU A 49 -6.32 14.85 0.46
CA GLU A 49 -6.18 14.88 -1.00
C GLU A 49 -6.45 13.52 -1.64
N ILE A 50 -6.17 12.42 -0.94
CA ILE A 50 -6.41 11.08 -1.49
C ILE A 50 -7.89 10.78 -1.74
N LYS A 51 -8.82 11.52 -1.10
CA LYS A 51 -10.27 11.35 -1.29
C LYS A 51 -10.74 11.56 -2.73
N ASN A 52 -9.95 12.28 -3.53
CA ASN A 52 -10.23 12.53 -4.94
C ASN A 52 -9.75 11.39 -5.86
N LEU A 53 -9.03 10.41 -5.33
CA LEU A 53 -8.49 9.28 -6.10
C LEU A 53 -9.22 7.98 -5.76
N GLN A 54 -9.25 7.08 -6.74
CA GLN A 54 -9.93 5.80 -6.59
C GLN A 54 -8.94 4.65 -6.42
N GLU A 55 -9.33 3.70 -5.59
CA GLU A 55 -8.63 2.43 -5.48
C GLU A 55 -8.76 1.63 -6.79
N ASN A 56 -7.70 0.92 -7.14
CA ASN A 56 -7.69 0.09 -8.33
C ASN A 56 -8.68 -1.10 -8.18
N LYS A 57 -9.79 -1.05 -8.93
CA LYS A 57 -10.84 -2.09 -8.92
C LYS A 57 -10.27 -3.48 -9.24
N ARG A 58 -9.30 -3.58 -10.16
CA ARG A 58 -8.63 -4.84 -10.50
C ARG A 58 -7.80 -5.34 -9.33
N GLY A 59 -7.06 -4.45 -8.66
CA GLY A 59 -6.31 -4.74 -7.44
C GLY A 59 -7.20 -5.28 -6.32
N LYS A 60 -8.35 -4.62 -6.09
CA LYS A 60 -9.36 -5.09 -5.10
C LYS A 60 -9.84 -6.51 -5.39
N ASN A 61 -10.18 -6.80 -6.65
CA ASN A 61 -10.64 -8.12 -7.05
C ASN A 61 -9.56 -9.19 -6.90
N GLN A 62 -8.31 -8.87 -7.26
CA GLN A 62 -7.18 -9.78 -7.07
C GLN A 62 -6.93 -10.09 -5.59
N ILE A 63 -6.99 -9.08 -4.73
CA ILE A 63 -6.79 -9.27 -3.28
C ILE A 63 -7.95 -10.09 -2.67
N LYS A 64 -9.19 -9.85 -3.11
CA LYS A 64 -10.34 -10.67 -2.72
C LYS A 64 -10.18 -12.13 -3.18
N PHE A 65 -9.63 -12.35 -4.37
CA PHE A 65 -9.32 -13.70 -4.83
C PHE A 65 -8.22 -14.35 -3.96
N VAL A 66 -7.14 -13.62 -3.65
CA VAL A 66 -6.09 -14.11 -2.77
C VAL A 66 -6.64 -14.49 -1.39
N SER A 67 -7.51 -13.66 -0.81
CA SER A 67 -8.07 -13.93 0.53
C SER A 67 -8.92 -15.20 0.61
N GLN A 68 -9.46 -15.67 -0.52
CA GLN A 68 -10.16 -16.96 -0.62
C GLN A 68 -9.21 -18.16 -0.70
N LYS A 69 -7.93 -17.94 -1.04
CA LYS A 69 -6.91 -19.00 -1.23
C LYS A 69 -5.93 -19.11 -0.06
N VAL A 70 -5.82 -18.08 0.77
CA VAL A 70 -4.91 -18.06 1.93
C VAL A 70 -5.62 -17.61 3.20
N LYS A 71 -5.20 -18.16 4.35
CA LYS A 71 -5.72 -17.75 5.67
C LYS A 71 -5.34 -16.31 5.96
N SER A 72 -6.28 -15.40 5.71
CA SER A 72 -6.12 -13.95 5.83
C SER A 72 -7.37 -13.32 6.44
N LYS A 73 -7.25 -12.07 6.88
CA LYS A 73 -8.37 -11.22 7.24
C LYS A 73 -8.22 -9.85 6.61
N PHE A 74 -9.34 -9.21 6.29
CA PHE A 74 -9.31 -7.82 5.87
C PHE A 74 -8.93 -6.91 7.04
N PHE A 75 -8.10 -5.93 6.76
CA PHE A 75 -7.72 -4.86 7.68
C PHE A 75 -7.56 -3.58 6.85
N GLY A 76 -8.25 -2.49 7.21
CA GLY A 76 -8.31 -1.30 6.35
C GLY A 76 -8.74 -1.64 4.92
N ARG A 77 -7.94 -1.21 3.93
CA ARG A 77 -8.20 -1.45 2.49
C ARG A 77 -7.61 -2.74 1.94
N GLY A 78 -6.89 -3.50 2.76
CA GLY A 78 -6.10 -4.64 2.32
C GLY A 78 -6.37 -5.91 3.13
N ILE A 79 -5.49 -6.89 2.98
CA ILE A 79 -5.54 -8.13 3.73
C ILE A 79 -4.22 -8.37 4.45
N ILE A 80 -4.32 -9.01 5.60
CA ILE A 80 -3.18 -9.43 6.40
C ILE A 80 -3.32 -10.90 6.77
N GLY A 81 -2.20 -11.58 6.95
CA GLY A 81 -2.17 -12.94 7.44
C GLY A 81 -0.77 -13.39 7.84
N SER A 82 -0.69 -14.67 8.21
CA SER A 82 0.57 -15.30 8.60
C SER A 82 0.56 -16.78 8.25
N LYS A 83 1.75 -17.32 8.03
CA LYS A 83 2.00 -18.75 7.84
C LYS A 83 3.37 -19.09 8.42
N LYS A 84 3.41 -19.99 9.41
CA LYS A 84 4.62 -20.30 10.19
C LYS A 84 5.22 -19.01 10.78
N ASN A 85 6.52 -18.77 10.60
CA ASN A 85 7.23 -17.57 11.05
C ASN A 85 7.12 -16.39 10.07
N LEU A 86 6.37 -16.50 8.98
CA LEU A 86 6.18 -15.42 8.00
C LEU A 86 4.84 -14.73 8.19
N GLY A 87 4.87 -13.41 8.21
CA GLY A 87 3.70 -12.56 8.06
C GLY A 87 3.61 -11.99 6.64
N TYR A 88 2.41 -11.61 6.23
CA TYR A 88 2.21 -10.89 4.98
C TYR A 88 1.11 -9.83 5.11
N ALA A 89 1.28 -8.76 4.32
CA ALA A 89 0.31 -7.68 4.16
C ALA A 89 0.17 -7.36 2.67
N ILE A 90 -1.06 -7.23 2.17
CA ILE A 90 -1.33 -6.95 0.76
C ILE A 90 -2.37 -5.84 0.66
N ILE A 91 -2.09 -4.79 -0.12
CA ILE A 91 -3.00 -3.65 -0.31
C ILE A 91 -3.20 -3.34 -1.80
N PRO A 92 -4.41 -2.97 -2.26
CA PRO A 92 -4.61 -2.56 -3.63
C PRO A 92 -4.00 -1.17 -3.82
N THR A 93 -3.39 -0.95 -4.98
CA THR A 93 -2.87 0.37 -5.34
C THR A 93 -4.01 1.38 -5.50
N ILE A 94 -3.69 2.66 -5.33
CA ILE A 94 -4.54 3.78 -5.70
C ILE A 94 -4.02 4.29 -7.04
N ILE A 95 -4.90 4.48 -8.01
CA ILE A 95 -4.53 4.84 -9.38
C ILE A 95 -5.16 6.17 -9.77
N THR A 96 -4.44 6.92 -10.59
CA THR A 96 -4.96 8.09 -11.30
C THR A 96 -5.09 7.72 -12.77
N GLU A 97 -6.22 8.06 -13.40
CA GLU A 97 -6.45 7.78 -14.83
C GLU A 97 -5.62 8.70 -15.72
N THR A 98 -5.33 9.92 -15.24
CA THR A 98 -4.54 10.94 -15.93
C THR A 98 -3.31 11.29 -15.08
N PRO A 99 -2.25 10.47 -15.07
CA PRO A 99 -1.04 10.77 -14.32
C PRO A 99 -0.28 11.94 -14.94
N ILE A 100 0.11 12.91 -14.11
CA ILE A 100 1.07 13.96 -14.46
C ILE A 100 2.50 13.38 -14.50
N SER A 101 2.81 12.43 -13.60
CA SER A 101 4.11 11.75 -13.56
C SER A 101 3.97 10.25 -13.34
N THR A 102 4.85 9.49 -13.99
CA THR A 102 4.98 8.03 -13.83
C THR A 102 6.40 7.60 -13.47
N VAL A 103 7.38 8.49 -13.63
CA VAL A 103 8.79 8.23 -13.33
C VAL A 103 8.99 8.26 -11.81
N GLY A 104 9.71 7.28 -11.27
CA GLY A 104 10.03 7.22 -9.84
C GLY A 104 8.87 6.81 -8.92
N LEU A 105 7.73 6.33 -9.45
CA LEU A 105 6.62 5.86 -8.61
C LEU A 105 7.01 4.64 -7.75
N GLY A 106 7.80 3.71 -8.30
CA GLY A 106 8.31 2.56 -7.54
C GLY A 106 9.20 3.00 -6.37
N ASP A 107 10.09 3.96 -6.61
CA ASP A 107 10.97 4.54 -5.59
C ASP A 107 10.16 5.29 -4.53
N THR A 108 9.17 6.07 -4.96
CA THR A 108 8.28 6.84 -4.08
C THR A 108 7.48 5.90 -3.16
N VAL A 109 6.86 4.85 -3.71
CA VAL A 109 6.15 3.84 -2.90
C VAL A 109 7.09 3.22 -1.87
N THR A 110 8.29 2.82 -2.30
CA THR A 110 9.22 2.07 -1.45
C THR A 110 9.78 2.96 -0.34
N ALA A 111 10.24 4.17 -0.67
CA ALA A 111 10.78 5.12 0.30
C ALA A 111 9.72 5.56 1.32
N ALA A 112 8.51 5.91 0.87
CA ALA A 112 7.43 6.32 1.77
C ALA A 112 6.95 5.17 2.66
N THR A 113 6.83 3.95 2.11
CA THR A 113 6.50 2.75 2.91
C THR A 113 7.55 2.52 3.99
N PHE A 114 8.83 2.56 3.63
CA PHE A 114 9.91 2.28 4.57
C PHE A 114 10.04 3.36 5.65
N LEU A 115 9.90 4.64 5.28
CA LEU A 115 9.87 5.74 6.25
C LEU A 115 8.74 5.56 7.27
N HIS A 116 7.52 5.28 6.79
CA HIS A 116 6.38 5.04 7.69
C HIS A 116 6.59 3.81 8.56
N PHE A 117 7.22 2.76 8.03
CA PHE A 117 7.58 1.58 8.82
C PHE A 117 8.53 1.93 9.96
N LEU A 118 9.63 2.65 9.69
CA LEU A 118 10.61 3.04 10.71
C LEU A 118 10.01 3.89 11.85
N GLU A 119 8.96 4.66 11.56
CA GLU A 119 8.26 5.48 12.57
C GLU A 119 7.32 4.68 13.46
N ASN A 120 7.01 3.42 13.11
CA ASN A 120 5.97 2.62 13.75
C ASN A 120 6.44 1.23 14.23
N VAL A 121 7.75 0.94 14.12
CA VAL A 121 8.36 -0.30 14.65
C VAL A 121 8.91 -0.16 16.06
#